data_AF-A0A519VMW0-F1
#
_entry.id   AF-A0A519VMW0-F1
#
_cell.length_a   1.000
_cell.length_b   1.000
_cell.length_c   1.000
_cell.angle_alpha   90.00
_cell.angle_beta   90.00
_cell.angle_gamma   90.00
#
_symmetry.space_group_name_H-M   'P 1'
#
loop_
_entity.id
_entity.type
_entity.pdbx_description
1 polymer ?
#
loop_
_entity_poly.entity_id
_entity_poly.type
_entity_poly.pdbx_seq_one_letter_code
_entity_poly.pdbx_strand_id
1 'polypeptide(L)'
;ALIRVHLAYRSDIHNLNRQLRLCVSFSPAPSKLFLSGSEEDKRLFDIMVKSYTAARYKDDFKVEQADAEQIFTRVSTFLKLTEIMCGDKIKSLAIVAESYTQLKKESEVGYAG
;
A
#
# COMPACT_ATOMS: atom_id res chain seq x y z
N ALA A 1 0.97 2.14 5.25
CA ALA A 1 -0.20 3.03 5.17
C ALA A 1 -1.42 2.29 4.60
N LEU A 2 -1.35 1.82 3.35
CA LEU A 2 -2.45 1.16 2.63
C LEU A 2 -3.28 0.16 3.47
N ILE A 3 -2.65 -0.88 4.03
CA ILE A 3 -3.34 -1.90 4.84
C ILE A 3 -4.13 -1.27 6.00
N ARG A 4 -3.52 -0.32 6.72
CA ARG A 4 -4.17 0.33 7.87
C ARG A 4 -5.38 1.16 7.44
N VAL A 5 -5.25 1.93 6.35
CA VAL A 5 -6.33 2.81 5.88
C VAL A 5 -7.47 2.02 5.25
N HIS A 6 -7.18 0.99 4.46
CA HIS A 6 -8.20 0.23 3.74
C HIS A 6 -8.88 -0.86 4.58
N LEU A 7 -8.17 -1.47 5.53
CA LEU A 7 -8.67 -2.61 6.31
C LEU A 7 -8.84 -2.29 7.81
N ALA A 8 -8.54 -1.07 8.26
CA ALA A 8 -8.46 -0.72 9.68
C ALA A 8 -7.55 -1.67 10.49
N TYR A 9 -6.61 -2.35 9.82
CA TYR A 9 -5.80 -3.41 10.39
C TYR A 9 -4.35 -2.96 10.58
N ARG A 10 -3.82 -3.10 11.80
CA ARG A 10 -2.40 -2.91 12.09
C ARG A 10 -1.65 -4.21 11.86
N SER A 11 -1.12 -4.37 10.65
CA SER A 11 -0.22 -5.49 10.34
C SER A 11 1.11 -5.39 11.10
N ASP A 12 1.51 -6.50 11.70
CA ASP A 12 2.80 -6.79 12.33
C ASP A 12 3.76 -7.53 11.37
N ILE A 13 3.32 -7.81 10.14
CA ILE A 13 4.13 -8.49 9.13
C ILE A 13 5.21 -7.56 8.62
N HIS A 14 6.49 -7.92 8.80
CA HIS A 14 7.63 -7.16 8.27
C HIS A 14 8.05 -7.57 6.85
N ASN A 15 7.53 -8.68 6.33
CA ASN A 15 7.84 -9.14 4.98
C ASN A 15 7.07 -8.33 3.91
N LEU A 16 7.81 -7.58 3.08
CA LEU A 16 7.25 -6.69 2.07
C LEU A 16 6.35 -7.43 1.05
N ASN A 17 6.76 -8.62 0.59
CA ASN A 17 5.96 -9.40 -0.35
C ASN A 17 4.61 -9.80 0.26
N ARG A 18 4.61 -10.28 1.51
CA ARG A 18 3.36 -10.58 2.24
C ARG A 18 2.49 -9.34 2.44
N GLN A 19 3.07 -8.18 2.74
CA GLN A 19 2.31 -6.94 2.82
C GLN A 19 1.68 -6.56 1.47
N LEU A 20 2.41 -6.69 0.35
CA LEU A 20 1.86 -6.43 -0.99
C LEU A 20 0.74 -7.41 -1.36
N ARG A 21 0.86 -8.68 -0.96
CA ARG A 21 -0.21 -9.67 -1.14
C ARG A 21 -1.46 -9.34 -0.34
N LEU A 22 -1.32 -8.79 0.88
CA LEU A 22 -2.48 -8.30 1.63
C LEU A 22 -3.18 -7.15 0.92
N CYS A 23 -2.45 -6.29 0.21
CA CYS A 23 -3.06 -5.21 -0.54
C CYS A 23 -4.03 -5.70 -1.62
N VAL A 24 -3.83 -6.91 -2.15
CA VAL A 24 -4.70 -7.52 -3.18
C VAL A 24 -6.15 -7.67 -2.70
N SER A 25 -6.41 -7.72 -1.38
CA SER A 25 -7.77 -7.78 -0.85
C SER A 25 -8.60 -6.52 -1.13
N PHE A 26 -7.96 -5.39 -1.43
CA PHE A 26 -8.63 -4.14 -1.78
C PHE A 26 -8.16 -3.53 -3.11
N SER A 27 -6.96 -3.86 -3.59
CA SER A 27 -6.48 -3.46 -4.91
C SER A 27 -5.25 -4.25 -5.36
N PRO A 28 -5.21 -4.75 -6.61
CA PRO A 28 -4.01 -5.39 -7.15
C PRO A 28 -2.93 -4.38 -7.58
N ALA A 29 -3.24 -3.09 -7.72
CA ALA A 29 -2.33 -2.08 -8.28
C ALA A 29 -0.99 -1.95 -7.52
N PRO A 30 -0.97 -1.91 -6.16
CA PRO A 30 0.26 -1.98 -5.37
C PRO A 30 1.19 -3.13 -5.76
N SER A 31 0.63 -4.34 -5.93
CA SER A 31 1.42 -5.53 -6.27
C SER A 31 1.90 -5.48 -7.71
N LYS A 32 1.03 -5.09 -8.65
CA LYS A 32 1.37 -5.03 -10.08
C LYS A 32 2.49 -4.04 -10.40
N LEU A 33 2.65 -3.00 -9.59
CA LEU A 33 3.71 -2.00 -9.76
C LEU A 33 5.11 -2.58 -9.54
N PHE A 34 5.23 -3.58 -8.67
CA PHE A 34 6.50 -4.24 -8.37
C PHE A 34 6.62 -5.63 -8.97
N LEU A 35 5.50 -6.29 -9.27
CA LEU A 35 5.42 -7.68 -9.70
C LEU A 35 4.36 -7.79 -10.80
N SER A 36 4.64 -7.17 -11.96
CA SER A 36 3.72 -7.18 -13.11
C SER A 36 3.52 -8.57 -13.74
N GLY A 37 4.45 -9.48 -13.46
CA GLY A 37 4.57 -10.80 -14.09
C GLY A 37 5.87 -10.97 -14.87
N SER A 38 6.57 -9.87 -15.18
CA SER A 38 7.89 -9.92 -15.83
C SER A 38 8.98 -10.48 -14.90
N GLU A 39 9.93 -11.22 -15.47
CA GLU A 39 11.10 -11.71 -14.71
C GLU A 39 11.99 -10.56 -14.23
N GLU A 40 12.05 -9.47 -14.98
CA GLU A 40 12.82 -8.29 -14.62
C GLU A 40 12.26 -7.60 -13.37
N ASP A 41 10.93 -7.46 -13.27
CA ASP A 41 10.31 -6.89 -12.07
C ASP A 41 10.54 -7.77 -10.84
N LYS A 42 10.48 -9.10 -11.00
CA LYS A 42 10.84 -10.04 -9.92
C LYS A 42 12.29 -9.87 -9.49
N ARG A 43 13.23 -9.77 -10.44
CA ARG A 43 14.66 -9.56 -10.17
C ARG A 43 14.91 -8.27 -9.40
N LEU A 44 14.33 -7.15 -9.86
CA LEU A 44 14.46 -5.85 -9.21
C LEU A 44 13.81 -5.82 -7.82
N PHE A 45 12.64 -6.47 -7.67
CA PHE A 45 11.99 -6.60 -6.37
C PHE A 45 12.84 -7.41 -5.38
N ASP A 46 13.45 -8.50 -5.84
CA ASP A 46 14.35 -9.32 -5.03
C ASP A 46 15.61 -8.55 -4.61
N ILE A 47 16.19 -7.74 -5.51
CA ILE A 47 17.31 -6.85 -5.17
C ILE A 47 16.86 -5.90 -4.05
N MET A 48 15.73 -5.21 -4.21
CA MET A 48 15.20 -4.28 -3.23
C MET A 48 14.97 -4.94 -1.85
N VAL A 49 14.38 -6.13 -1.81
CA VAL A 49 14.14 -6.87 -0.55
C VAL A 49 15.46 -7.30 0.09
N LYS A 50 16.42 -7.81 -0.69
CA LYS A 50 17.73 -8.24 -0.19
C LYS A 50 18.55 -7.06 0.35
N SER A 51 18.45 -5.89 -0.27
CA SER A 51 19.14 -4.66 0.18
C SER A 51 18.81 -4.29 1.63
N TYR A 52 17.60 -4.58 2.11
CA TYR A 52 17.18 -4.25 3.49
C TYR A 52 18.06 -4.93 4.57
N THR A 53 18.53 -6.15 4.30
CA THR A 53 19.41 -6.90 5.21
C THR A 53 20.87 -6.87 4.75
N ALA A 54 21.13 -7.07 3.46
CA ALA A 54 22.49 -7.25 2.93
C ALA A 54 23.33 -5.96 3.02
N ALA A 55 22.75 -4.79 2.75
CA ALA A 55 23.49 -3.53 2.75
C ALA A 55 24.10 -3.15 4.13
N ARG A 56 23.64 -3.79 5.21
CA ARG A 56 24.14 -3.54 6.57
C ARG A 56 25.14 -4.57 7.08
N TYR A 57 25.20 -5.76 6.48
CA TYR A 57 25.94 -6.90 7.03
C TYR A 57 26.82 -7.62 6.00
N LYS A 58 26.84 -7.15 4.75
CA LYS A 58 27.63 -7.74 3.67
C LYS A 58 28.43 -6.67 2.95
N ASP A 59 29.75 -6.73 3.10
CA ASP A 59 30.69 -5.80 2.48
C ASP A 59 30.75 -5.94 0.94
N ASP A 60 30.24 -7.05 0.40
CA ASP A 60 30.23 -7.37 -1.03
C ASP A 60 28.90 -7.04 -1.74
N PHE A 61 27.93 -6.49 -1.03
CA PHE A 61 26.64 -6.16 -1.64
C PHE A 61 26.75 -4.94 -2.56
N LYS A 62 26.75 -5.20 -3.87
CA LYS A 62 26.76 -4.18 -4.92
C LYS A 62 25.44 -4.21 -5.69
N VAL A 63 24.91 -3.03 -5.99
CA VAL A 63 23.75 -2.82 -6.85
C VAL A 63 24.20 -1.95 -8.01
N GLU A 64 23.93 -2.39 -9.23
CA GLU A 64 24.21 -1.60 -10.42
C GLU A 64 23.39 -0.30 -10.41
N GLN A 65 23.99 0.79 -10.88
CA GLN A 65 23.33 2.10 -10.88
C GLN A 65 21.99 2.06 -11.63
N ALA A 66 21.96 1.40 -12.79
CA ALA A 66 20.74 1.24 -13.59
C ALA A 66 19.62 0.52 -12.82
N ASP A 67 19.96 -0.51 -12.02
CA ASP A 67 18.99 -1.22 -11.19
C ASP A 67 18.47 -0.32 -10.06
N ALA A 68 19.36 0.47 -9.44
CA ALA A 68 18.99 1.41 -8.40
C ALA A 68 18.02 2.50 -8.91
N GLU A 69 18.29 3.07 -10.09
CA GLU A 69 17.41 4.07 -10.74
C GLU A 69 16.04 3.48 -11.09
N GLN A 70 16.01 2.25 -11.58
CA GLN A 70 14.78 1.52 -11.87
C GLN A 70 13.95 1.21 -10.61
N ILE A 71 14.62 0.81 -9.53
CA ILE A 71 13.97 0.58 -8.22
C ILE A 71 13.44 1.90 -7.66
N PHE A 72 14.24 2.97 -7.71
CA PHE A 72 13.84 4.31 -7.25
C PHE A 72 12.59 4.81 -7.98
N THR A 73 12.51 4.62 -9.30
CA THR A 73 11.36 5.00 -10.11
C THR A 73 10.10 4.25 -9.68
N ARG A 74 10.20 2.93 -9.45
CA ARG A 74 9.09 2.10 -8.96
C ARG A 74 8.62 2.53 -7.57
N VAL A 75 9.55 2.72 -6.63
CA VAL A 75 9.21 3.19 -5.27
C VAL A 75 8.56 4.58 -5.30
N SER A 76 9.08 5.50 -6.11
CA SER A 76 8.48 6.84 -6.26
C SER A 76 7.05 6.77 -6.79
N THR A 77 6.80 5.90 -7.77
CA THR A 77 5.45 5.66 -8.30
C THR A 77 4.55 5.00 -7.25
N PHE A 78 5.08 4.06 -6.46
CA PHE A 78 4.35 3.42 -5.37
C PHE A 78 3.91 4.42 -4.28
N LEU A 79 4.77 5.37 -3.92
CA LEU A 79 4.46 6.41 -2.94
C LEU A 79 3.30 7.29 -3.41
N LYS A 80 3.34 7.74 -4.67
CA LYS A 80 2.24 8.51 -5.29
C LYS A 80 0.94 7.72 -5.33
N LEU A 81 1.00 6.45 -5.76
CA LEU A 81 -0.16 5.56 -5.76
C LEU A 81 -0.74 5.40 -4.34
N THR A 82 0.12 5.23 -3.34
CA THR A 82 -0.28 5.09 -1.93
C THR A 82 -0.99 6.34 -1.42
N GLU A 83 -0.48 7.53 -1.73
CA GLU A 83 -1.08 8.81 -1.36
C GLU A 83 -2.48 8.95 -1.94
N ILE A 84 -2.65 8.70 -3.25
CA ILE A 84 -3.94 8.75 -3.94
C ILE A 84 -4.93 7.77 -3.30
N MET A 85 -4.55 6.50 -3.20
CA MET A 85 -5.44 5.45 -2.68
C MET A 85 -5.87 5.71 -1.24
N CYS A 86 -4.95 6.15 -0.38
CA CYS A 86 -5.28 6.46 1.01
C CYS A 86 -6.18 7.71 1.09
N GLY A 87 -5.87 8.76 0.33
CA GLY A 87 -6.67 9.97 0.26
C GLY A 87 -8.10 9.70 -0.17
N ASP A 88 -8.28 8.91 -1.23
CA ASP A 88 -9.60 8.53 -1.74
C ASP A 88 -10.39 7.70 -0.73
N LYS A 89 -9.73 6.74 -0.07
CA LYS A 89 -10.39 5.92 0.96
C LYS A 89 -10.82 6.75 2.16
N ILE A 90 -9.99 7.69 2.61
CA ILE A 90 -10.32 8.59 3.73
C ILE A 90 -11.52 9.47 3.37
N LYS A 91 -11.50 10.08 2.17
CA LYS A 91 -12.64 10.89 1.68
C LYS A 91 -13.93 10.08 1.62
N SER A 92 -13.86 8.85 1.07
CA SER A 92 -15.01 7.94 1.02
C SER A 92 -15.55 7.61 2.41
N LEU A 93 -14.67 7.34 3.39
CA LEU A 93 -15.09 7.07 4.77
C LEU A 93 -15.74 8.28 5.44
N ALA A 94 -15.25 9.50 5.17
CA ALA A 94 -15.84 10.72 5.70
C ALA A 94 -17.28 10.93 5.18
N ILE A 95 -17.50 10.76 3.87
CA ILE A 95 -18.83 10.84 3.25
C ILE A 95 -19.78 9.82 3.88
N VAL A 96 -19.32 8.57 4.02
CA VAL A 96 -20.13 7.51 4.63
C VAL A 96 -20.50 7.85 6.09
N ALA A 97 -19.58 8.39 6.87
CA ALA A 97 -19.85 8.81 8.25
C ALA A 97 -20.89 9.95 8.34
N GLU A 98 -20.84 10.91 7.41
CA GLU A 98 -21.85 11.98 7.31
C GLU A 98 -23.23 11.41 7.00
N SER A 99 -23.35 10.49 6.03
CA SER A 99 -24.61 9.84 5.69
C SER A 99 -25.20 9.06 6.87
N TYR A 100 -24.38 8.31 7.62
CA TYR A 100 -24.83 7.62 8.83
C TYR A 100 -25.36 8.60 9.89
N THR A 101 -24.72 9.76 10.03
CA THR A 101 -25.14 10.79 11.00
C THR A 101 -26.50 11.39 10.62
N GLN A 102 -26.76 11.60 9.32
CA GLN A 102 -28.04 12.10 8.83
C GLN A 102 -29.17 11.08 9.06
N LEU A 103 -28.96 9.83 8.64
CA LEU A 103 -29.94 8.75 8.83
C LEU A 103 -30.30 8.54 10.32
N LYS A 104 -29.31 8.64 11.21
CA LYS A 104 -29.55 8.53 12.65
C LYS A 104 -30.48 9.66 13.16
N LYS A 105 -30.23 10.90 12.76
CA LYS A 105 -31.08 12.05 13.14
C LYS A 105 -32.52 11.89 12.64
N GLU A 106 -32.70 11.42 11.41
CA GLU A 106 -34.03 11.17 10.83
C GLU A 106 -34.79 10.07 11.58
N SER A 107 -34.10 9.00 11.98
CA SER A 107 -34.70 7.91 12.75
C SER A 107 -35.12 8.30 14.19
N GLU A 108 -34.38 9.22 14.81
CA GLU A 108 -34.69 9.72 16.17
C GLU A 108 -35.87 10.70 16.18
N VAL A 109 -36.04 11.48 15.11
CA VAL A 109 -37.19 12.40 14.97
C VAL A 109 -38.50 11.65 14.68
N GLY A 110 -38.44 10.50 14.01
CA GLY A 110 -39.62 9.68 13.70
C GLY A 110 -40.25 8.94 14.91
N TYR A 111 -39.55 8.82 16.04
CA TYR A 111 -40.06 8.18 17.26
C TYR A 111 -40.66 9.15 18.29
N ALA A 112 -40.56 10.45 18.05
CA ALA A 112 -41.05 11.50 18.95
C ALA A 112 -42.41 12.11 18.54
N GLY A 113 -43.10 11.49 17.57
CA GLY A 113 -44.41 11.93 17.04
C GLY A 113 -45.52 10.92 17.27
#